data_AF-W6LCH0-F1
#
_entry.id   AF-W6LCH0-F1
#
_cell.length_a   1.000
_cell.length_b   1.000
_cell.length_c   1.000
_cell.angle_alpha   90.00
_cell.angle_beta   90.00
_cell.angle_gamma   90.00
#
_symmetry.space_group_name_H-M   'P 1'
#
loop_
_entity.id
_entity.type
_entity.pdbx_description
1 polymer ?
#
loop_
_entity_poly.entity_id
_entity_poly.type
_entity_poly.pdbx_seq_one_letter_code
_entity_poly.pdbx_strand_id
1 'polypeptide(L)'
;MTAPIVVAEQLLALCVERMRDGLQVTLEDALPESELGLGAPTADIPDTLRQRLEWEQGVEQRRVGAIAAAVQQSFQQLKAAVVELGGGVNMGGEIVDVPVAELDRLISQVSSESGRLGKRMVECYGEAEQLATGIEEEILNIKVPSSKQS
;
A
#
# COMPACT_ATOMS: atom_id res chain seq x y z
N MET A 1 14.95 5.69 -18.30
CA MET A 1 13.84 5.64 -17.32
C MET A 1 13.94 4.32 -16.59
N THR A 2 13.80 4.31 -15.27
CA THR A 2 13.86 3.05 -14.50
C THR A 2 12.59 2.24 -14.75
N ALA A 3 12.69 0.91 -14.79
CA ALA A 3 11.56 0.01 -15.07
C ALA A 3 10.31 0.26 -14.17
N PRO A 4 10.45 0.60 -12.88
CA PRO A 4 9.30 0.90 -12.02
C PRO A 4 8.54 2.18 -12.43
N ILE A 5 9.25 3.20 -12.92
CA ILE A 5 8.63 4.45 -13.38
C ILE A 5 7.76 4.17 -14.61
N VAL A 6 8.29 3.38 -15.56
CA VAL A 6 7.54 3.00 -16.77
C VAL A 6 6.28 2.21 -16.42
N VAL A 7 6.34 1.33 -15.42
CA VAL A 7 5.16 0.59 -14.93
C VAL A 7 4.12 1.53 -14.32
N ALA A 8 4.54 2.46 -13.46
CA ALA A 8 3.62 3.42 -12.85
C ALA A 8 2.96 4.34 -13.90
N GLU A 9 3.72 4.79 -14.90
CA GLU A 9 3.19 5.58 -16.03
C GLU A 9 2.16 4.79 -16.85
N GLN A 10 2.43 3.51 -17.14
CA GLN A 10 1.47 2.64 -17.84
C GLN A 10 0.19 2.44 -17.03
N LEU A 11 0.31 2.22 -15.72
CA LEU A 11 -0.84 2.06 -14.82
C LEU A 11 -1.64 3.37 -14.69
N LEU A 12 -0.98 4.52 -14.72
CA LEU A 12 -1.64 5.82 -14.73
C LEU A 12 -2.45 6.01 -16.02
N ALA A 13 -1.84 5.73 -17.17
CA ALA A 13 -2.52 5.79 -18.46
C ALA A 13 -3.74 4.87 -18.48
N LEU A 14 -3.59 3.61 -18.02
CA LEU A 14 -4.68 2.66 -17.93
C LEU A 14 -5.79 3.14 -16.99
N CYS A 15 -5.46 3.72 -15.84
CA CYS A 15 -6.44 4.25 -14.91
C CYS A 15 -7.22 5.41 -15.54
N VAL A 16 -6.55 6.31 -16.26
CA VAL A 16 -7.19 7.43 -16.97
C VAL A 16 -8.10 6.93 -18.09
N GLU A 17 -7.66 5.93 -18.86
CA GLU A 17 -8.51 5.30 -19.88
C GLU A 17 -9.76 4.68 -19.26
N ARG A 18 -9.63 3.93 -18.17
CA ARG A 18 -10.79 3.32 -17.49
C ARG A 18 -11.76 4.36 -16.92
N MET A 19 -11.26 5.47 -16.38
CA MET A 19 -12.10 6.58 -15.94
C MET A 19 -12.83 7.22 -17.12
N ARG A 20 -12.11 7.50 -18.22
CA ARG A 20 -12.69 8.06 -19.44
C ARG A 20 -13.76 7.14 -20.02
N ASP A 21 -13.47 5.87 -20.17
CA ASP A 21 -14.39 4.89 -20.75
C ASP A 21 -15.65 4.74 -19.86
N GLY A 22 -15.47 4.72 -18.53
CA GLY A 22 -16.60 4.71 -17.60
C GLY A 22 -17.47 5.97 -17.71
N LEU A 23 -16.85 7.15 -17.79
CA LEU A 23 -17.55 8.43 -17.97
C LEU A 23 -18.26 8.50 -19.33
N GLN A 24 -17.62 8.02 -20.40
CA GLN A 24 -18.20 8.01 -21.74
C GLN A 24 -19.44 7.11 -21.80
N VAL A 25 -19.38 5.90 -21.23
CA VAL A 25 -20.54 5.01 -21.12
C VAL A 25 -21.67 5.69 -20.36
N THR A 26 -21.38 6.34 -19.21
CA THR A 26 -22.43 7.07 -18.47
C THR A 26 -22.99 8.29 -19.21
N LEU A 27 -22.18 8.94 -20.06
CA LEU A 27 -22.58 10.11 -20.84
C LEU A 27 -23.45 9.71 -22.04
N GLU A 28 -23.08 8.65 -22.76
CA GLU A 28 -23.82 8.12 -23.91
C GLU A 28 -25.25 7.70 -23.50
N ASP A 29 -25.43 7.18 -22.28
CA ASP A 29 -26.75 6.81 -21.76
C ASP A 29 -27.53 8.00 -21.16
N ALA A 30 -26.83 9.01 -20.65
CA ALA A 30 -27.46 10.22 -20.10
C ALA A 30 -27.95 11.19 -21.20
N LEU A 31 -27.47 11.02 -22.44
CA LEU A 31 -28.02 11.69 -23.61
C LEU A 31 -29.37 11.04 -23.94
N PRO A 32 -30.50 11.75 -23.75
CA PRO A 32 -31.77 11.21 -24.20
C PRO A 32 -31.69 11.06 -25.72
N GLU A 33 -31.86 9.84 -26.22
CA GLU A 33 -32.39 9.67 -27.57
C GLU A 33 -33.73 10.42 -27.59
N SER A 34 -33.70 11.63 -28.12
CA SER A 34 -34.84 12.52 -28.18
C SER A 34 -35.89 11.85 -29.04
N GLU A 35 -36.96 11.35 -28.41
CA GLU A 35 -38.34 11.36 -28.87
C GLU A 35 -39.18 10.54 -27.88
N LEU A 36 -39.85 11.20 -26.93
CA LEU A 36 -41.25 10.95 -26.53
C LEU A 36 -41.64 11.70 -25.25
N GLY A 37 -42.34 12.82 -25.43
CA GLY A 37 -43.51 13.15 -24.63
C GLY A 37 -43.31 13.55 -23.16
N LEU A 38 -42.72 14.72 -22.93
CA LEU A 38 -42.94 15.48 -21.68
C LEU A 38 -44.41 15.92 -21.62
N GLY A 39 -45.27 15.09 -21.03
CA GLY A 39 -46.67 15.43 -20.85
C GLY A 39 -47.54 14.30 -20.34
N ALA A 40 -47.28 13.77 -19.14
CA ALA A 40 -48.28 13.00 -18.41
C ALA A 40 -48.30 13.44 -16.94
N PRO A 41 -49.48 13.72 -16.35
CA PRO A 41 -49.58 14.17 -14.97
C PRO A 41 -49.20 13.05 -14.00
N THR A 42 -48.63 13.43 -12.86
CA THR A 42 -48.33 12.61 -11.69
C THR A 42 -49.61 12.10 -11.02
N ALA A 43 -50.27 11.12 -11.63
CA ALA A 43 -51.41 10.42 -11.06
C ALA A 43 -51.17 8.90 -11.16
N ASP A 44 -51.18 8.24 -10.00
CA ASP A 44 -51.09 6.79 -9.78
C ASP A 44 -50.33 6.00 -10.84
N ILE A 45 -49.02 5.89 -10.65
CA ILE A 45 -48.19 4.96 -11.42
C ILE A 45 -48.73 3.55 -11.17
N PRO A 46 -49.25 2.84 -12.19
CA PRO A 46 -49.69 1.45 -12.07
C PRO A 46 -48.58 0.59 -11.47
N ASP A 47 -48.92 -0.39 -10.62
CA ASP A 47 -47.93 -1.24 -9.95
C ASP A 47 -46.97 -1.95 -10.93
N THR A 48 -47.42 -2.22 -12.16
CA THR A 48 -46.58 -2.77 -13.23
C THR A 48 -45.52 -1.78 -13.72
N LEU A 49 -45.81 -0.47 -13.74
CA LEU A 49 -44.84 0.58 -14.05
C LEU A 49 -43.89 0.85 -12.87
N ARG A 50 -44.36 0.71 -11.62
CA ARG A 50 -43.50 0.78 -10.43
C ARG A 50 -42.50 -0.38 -10.41
N GLN A 51 -42.97 -1.61 -10.63
CA GLN A 51 -42.12 -2.80 -10.68
C GLN A 51 -41.08 -2.72 -11.82
N ARG A 52 -41.47 -2.14 -12.96
CA ARG A 52 -40.55 -1.90 -14.08
C ARG A 52 -39.47 -0.87 -13.71
N LEU A 53 -39.85 0.23 -13.07
CA LEU A 53 -38.92 1.26 -12.61
C LEU A 53 -37.91 0.69 -11.59
N GLU A 54 -38.37 -0.12 -10.63
CA GLU A 54 -37.49 -0.79 -9.65
C GLU A 54 -36.51 -1.75 -10.34
N TRP A 55 -36.96 -2.49 -11.35
CA TRP A 55 -36.10 -3.37 -12.14
C TRP A 55 -35.06 -2.58 -12.93
N GLU A 56 -35.46 -1.50 -13.62
CA GLU A 56 -34.57 -0.61 -14.36
C GLU A 56 -33.52 0.02 -13.43
N GLN A 57 -33.94 0.49 -12.25
CA GLN A 57 -33.02 1.04 -11.24
C GLN A 57 -32.05 -0.03 -10.71
N GLY A 58 -32.51 -1.27 -10.48
CA GLY A 58 -31.66 -2.36 -10.03
C GLY A 58 -30.68 -2.89 -11.08
N VAL A 59 -31.02 -2.78 -12.38
CA VAL A 59 -30.08 -3.03 -13.47
C VAL A 59 -29.04 -1.91 -13.54
N GLU A 60 -29.47 -0.66 -13.41
CA GLU A 60 -28.57 0.50 -13.47
C GLU A 60 -27.58 0.53 -12.30
N GLN A 61 -28.03 0.25 -11.07
CA GLN A 61 -27.15 0.15 -9.91
C GLN A 61 -26.07 -0.93 -10.08
N ARG A 62 -26.42 -2.08 -10.66
CA ARG A 62 -25.44 -3.14 -10.94
C ARG A 62 -24.43 -2.72 -12.00
N ARG A 63 -24.89 -2.00 -13.02
CA ARG A 63 -24.06 -1.51 -14.12
C ARG A 63 -23.08 -0.43 -13.66
N VAL A 64 -23.59 0.59 -12.96
CA VAL A 64 -22.76 1.64 -12.32
C VAL A 64 -21.79 1.01 -11.32
N GLY A 65 -22.24 0.02 -10.55
CA GLY A 65 -21.38 -0.74 -9.64
C GLY A 65 -20.22 -1.44 -10.34
N ALA A 66 -20.47 -2.05 -11.51
CA ALA A 66 -19.42 -2.70 -12.30
C ALA A 66 -18.41 -1.69 -12.88
N ILE A 67 -18.87 -0.54 -13.39
CA ILE A 67 -18.00 0.54 -13.89
C ILE A 67 -17.14 1.09 -12.74
N ALA A 68 -17.75 1.41 -11.60
CA ALA A 68 -17.05 1.90 -10.43
C ALA A 68 -16.02 0.89 -9.91
N ALA A 69 -16.35 -0.40 -9.88
CA ALA A 69 -15.43 -1.45 -9.47
C ALA A 69 -14.20 -1.56 -10.38
N ALA A 70 -14.39 -1.46 -11.70
CA ALA A 70 -13.28 -1.50 -12.66
C ALA A 70 -12.32 -0.30 -12.50
N VAL A 71 -12.87 0.91 -12.33
CA VAL A 71 -12.07 2.12 -12.06
C VAL A 71 -11.34 2.00 -10.73
N GLN A 72 -12.03 1.55 -9.68
CA GLN A 72 -11.44 1.37 -8.36
C GLN A 72 -10.28 0.37 -8.38
N GLN A 73 -10.40 -0.73 -9.14
CA GLN A 73 -9.33 -1.71 -9.29
C GLN A 73 -8.08 -1.08 -9.93
N SER A 74 -8.25 -0.33 -11.02
CA SER A 74 -7.13 0.37 -11.66
C SER A 74 -6.49 1.41 -10.74
N PHE A 75 -7.30 2.11 -9.94
CA PHE A 75 -6.80 3.06 -8.95
C PHE A 75 -5.96 2.38 -7.86
N GLN A 76 -6.39 1.23 -7.35
CA GLN A 76 -5.60 0.47 -6.37
C GLN A 76 -4.27 -0.05 -6.93
N GLN A 77 -4.26 -0.47 -8.20
CA GLN A 77 -3.02 -0.91 -8.88
C GLN A 77 -2.04 0.24 -9.07
N LEU A 78 -2.52 1.40 -9.54
CA LEU A 78 -1.71 2.61 -9.65
C LEU A 78 -1.14 3.02 -8.28
N LYS A 79 -1.97 2.99 -7.25
CA LYS A 79 -1.59 3.32 -5.89
C LYS A 79 -0.45 2.44 -5.37
N ALA A 80 -0.54 1.13 -5.57
CA ALA A 80 0.52 0.20 -5.20
C ALA A 80 1.85 0.54 -5.91
N ALA A 81 1.81 0.84 -7.21
CA ALA A 81 3.00 1.21 -7.96
C ALA A 81 3.63 2.53 -7.49
N VAL A 82 2.82 3.52 -7.11
CA VAL A 82 3.34 4.80 -6.56
C VAL A 82 4.01 4.58 -5.19
N VAL A 83 3.51 3.66 -4.38
CA VAL A 83 4.15 3.29 -3.11
C VAL A 83 5.49 2.60 -3.36
N GLU A 84 5.58 1.72 -4.35
CA GLU A 84 6.86 1.10 -4.76
C GLU A 84 7.90 2.11 -5.25
N LEU A 85 7.46 3.25 -5.79
CA LEU A 85 8.33 4.36 -6.18
C LEU A 85 8.84 5.19 -4.99
N GLY A 86 8.45 4.88 -3.76
CA GLY A 86 8.84 5.59 -2.55
C GLY A 86 7.78 6.56 -2.03
N GLY A 87 6.55 6.51 -2.55
CA GLY A 87 5.41 7.20 -1.96
C GLY A 87 5.08 6.64 -0.57
N GLY A 88 4.90 7.52 0.42
CA GLY A 88 4.43 7.12 1.75
C GLY A 88 2.95 6.75 1.74
N VAL A 89 2.51 5.96 2.71
CA VAL A 89 1.09 5.65 2.93
C VAL A 89 0.72 6.03 4.36
N ASN A 90 -0.33 6.83 4.54
CA ASN A 90 -0.83 7.17 5.87
C ASN A 90 -1.68 6.04 6.47
N MET A 91 -2.12 6.18 7.73
CA MET A 91 -2.95 5.18 8.42
C MET A 91 -4.33 4.97 7.78
N GLY A 92 -4.82 5.94 7.00
CA GLY A 92 -6.05 5.84 6.20
C GLY A 92 -5.83 5.17 4.85
N GLY A 93 -4.59 4.77 4.55
CA GLY A 93 -4.20 4.18 3.29
C GLY A 93 -3.95 5.20 2.18
N GLU A 94 -4.01 6.51 2.38
CA GLU A 94 -3.80 7.48 1.31
C GLU A 94 -2.31 7.63 0.99
N ILE A 95 -1.98 7.88 -0.28
CA ILE A 95 -0.61 8.19 -0.68
C ILE A 95 -0.27 9.59 -0.16
N VAL A 96 0.80 9.67 0.61
CA VAL A 96 1.34 10.93 1.13
C VAL A 96 2.75 11.11 0.60
N ASP A 97 3.01 12.32 0.10
CA ASP A 97 4.38 12.73 -0.20
C ASP A 97 5.07 13.05 1.12
N VAL A 98 6.17 12.37 1.42
CA VAL A 98 6.95 12.63 2.63
C VAL A 98 7.99 13.69 2.28
N PRO A 99 8.00 14.86 2.93
CA PRO A 99 8.97 15.89 2.63
C PRO A 99 10.40 15.36 2.72
N VAL A 100 11.24 15.68 1.74
CA VAL A 100 12.65 15.23 1.71
C VAL A 100 13.39 15.59 3.01
N ALA A 101 13.13 16.78 3.57
CA ALA A 101 13.72 17.21 4.84
C ALA A 101 13.33 16.31 6.03
N GLU A 102 12.13 15.74 6.01
CA GLU A 102 11.69 14.78 7.03
C GLU A 102 12.37 13.43 6.85
N LEU A 103 12.51 12.95 5.60
CA LEU A 103 13.28 11.75 5.28
C LEU A 103 14.74 11.89 5.74
N ASP A 104 15.39 13.01 5.45
CA ASP A 104 16.77 13.28 5.87
C ASP A 104 16.92 13.26 7.39
N ARG A 105 15.93 13.82 8.11
CA ARG A 105 15.88 13.79 9.57
C ARG A 105 15.75 12.37 10.10
N LEU A 106 14.86 11.57 9.52
CA LEU A 106 14.64 10.17 9.90
C LEU A 106 15.89 9.32 9.62
N ILE A 107 16.51 9.48 8.45
CA ILE A 107 17.76 8.81 8.08
C ILE A 107 18.86 9.16 9.07
N SER A 108 18.99 10.44 9.44
CA SER A 108 19.99 10.90 10.41
C SER A 108 19.75 10.28 11.80
N GLN A 109 18.49 10.21 12.24
CA GLN A 109 18.12 9.59 13.50
C GLN A 109 18.46 8.08 13.52
N VAL A 110 18.05 7.34 12.48
CA VAL A 110 18.34 5.91 12.34
C VAL A 110 19.84 5.67 12.31
N SER A 111 20.60 6.47 11.56
CA SER A 111 22.06 6.36 11.49
C SER A 111 22.74 6.53 12.86
N SER A 112 22.27 7.50 13.65
CA SER A 112 22.75 7.73 15.01
C SER A 112 22.43 6.54 15.94
N GLU A 113 21.20 6.02 15.88
CA GLU A 113 20.79 4.87 16.67
C GLU A 113 21.56 3.60 16.30
N SER A 114 21.75 3.34 15.00
CA SER A 114 22.57 2.24 14.50
C SER A 114 24.03 2.36 14.95
N GLY A 115 24.61 3.57 14.89
CA GLY A 115 25.97 3.82 15.38
C GLY A 115 26.11 3.55 16.89
N ARG A 116 25.12 3.97 17.69
CA ARG A 116 25.08 3.67 19.13
C ARG A 116 24.97 2.16 19.39
N LEU A 117 24.13 1.46 18.63
CA LEU A 117 23.98 0.02 18.75
C LEU A 117 25.27 -0.72 18.37
N GLY A 118 25.93 -0.31 17.29
CA GLY A 118 27.21 -0.87 16.85
C GLY A 118 28.31 -0.74 17.91
N LYS A 119 28.42 0.42 18.57
CA LYS A 119 29.37 0.61 19.68
C LYS A 119 29.11 -0.35 20.84
N ARG A 120 27.84 -0.46 21.27
CA ARG A 120 27.45 -1.42 22.32
C ARG A 120 27.77 -2.86 21.94
N MET A 121 27.59 -3.24 20.67
CA MET A 121 27.95 -4.59 20.21
C MET A 121 29.46 -4.84 20.34
N VAL A 122 30.30 -3.90 19.92
CA VAL A 122 31.76 -4.01 20.05
C VAL A 122 32.18 -4.13 21.51
N GLU A 123 31.59 -3.32 22.40
CA GLU A 123 31.82 -3.39 23.85
C GLU A 123 31.47 -4.78 24.40
N CYS A 124 30.27 -5.29 24.10
CA CYS A 124 29.85 -6.62 24.55
C CYS A 124 30.73 -7.74 24.01
N TYR A 125 31.21 -7.66 22.76
CA TYR A 125 32.15 -8.65 22.23
C TYR A 125 33.50 -8.59 22.94
N GLY A 126 34.01 -7.39 23.23
CA GLY A 126 35.24 -7.23 24.00
C GLY A 126 35.13 -7.77 25.43
N GLU A 127 34.01 -7.52 26.11
CA GLU A 127 33.73 -8.09 27.44
C GLU A 127 33.67 -9.62 27.40
N ALA A 128 33.03 -10.19 26.37
CA ALA A 128 32.96 -11.64 26.18
C ALA A 128 34.33 -12.27 25.92
N GLU A 129 35.18 -11.63 25.12
CA GLU A 129 36.55 -12.07 24.85
C GLU A 129 37.40 -12.05 26.13
N GLN A 130 37.34 -10.96 26.90
CA GLN A 130 38.05 -10.87 28.18
C GLN A 130 37.59 -11.95 29.17
N LEU A 131 36.29 -12.21 29.24
CA LEU A 131 35.75 -13.28 30.08
C LEU A 131 36.26 -14.65 29.63
N ALA A 132 36.29 -14.91 28.32
CA ALA A 132 36.82 -16.15 27.78
C ALA A 132 38.30 -16.34 28.14
N THR A 133 39.13 -15.31 27.95
CA THR A 133 40.56 -15.34 28.34
C THR A 133 40.72 -15.58 29.85
N GLY A 134 39.93 -14.90 30.68
CA GLY A 134 39.98 -15.10 32.14
C GLY A 134 39.64 -16.54 32.56
N ILE A 135 38.64 -17.14 31.92
CA ILE A 135 38.28 -18.56 32.15
C ILE A 135 39.43 -19.49 31.70
N GLU A 136 40.05 -19.23 30.54
CA GLU A 136 41.19 -20.02 30.06
C GLU A 136 42.38 -19.96 31.02
N GLU A 137 42.72 -18.77 31.51
CA GLU A 137 43.79 -18.57 32.50
C GLU A 137 43.49 -19.27 33.82
N GLU A 138 42.24 -19.24 34.28
CA GLU A 138 41.82 -19.93 35.50
C GLU A 138 41.92 -21.45 35.34
N ILE A 139 41.48 -22.01 34.20
CA ILE A 139 41.62 -23.44 33.87
C ILE A 139 43.09 -23.87 33.89
N LEU A 140 43.99 -23.09 33.30
CA LEU A 140 45.43 -23.40 33.27
C LEU A 140 46.08 -23.35 34.65
N ASN A 141 45.57 -22.51 35.56
CA ASN A 141 46.08 -22.35 36.92
C ASN A 141 45.50 -23.37 37.92
N ILE A 142 44.47 -24.13 37.55
CA ILE A 142 44.01 -25.27 38.35
C ILE A 142 45.10 -26.35 38.27
N LYS A 143 45.94 -26.42 39.30
CA LYS A 143 46.87 -27.54 39.53
C LYS A 143 46.08 -28.85 39.58
N VAL A 144 46.06 -29.59 38.48
CA VAL A 144 45.61 -30.98 38.46
C VAL A 144 46.59 -31.77 39.33
N PRO A 145 46.16 -32.36 40.46
CA PRO A 145 47.04 -33.21 41.25
C PRO A 145 47.40 -34.41 40.36
N SER A 146 48.68 -34.54 40.01
CA SER A 146 49.19 -35.69 39.28
C SER A 146 48.89 -36.94 40.10
N SER A 147 47.90 -37.72 39.70
CA SER A 147 47.68 -39.07 40.21
C SER A 147 48.94 -39.87 39.88
N LYS A 148 49.75 -40.11 40.91
CA LYS A 148 50.92 -40.99 40.82
C LYS A 148 50.44 -42.34 40.31
N GLN A 149 50.97 -42.72 39.16
CA GLN A 149 51.02 -44.11 38.72
C GLN A 149 51.72 -44.93 39.81
N SER A 150 50.99 -45.90 40.37
CA SER A 150 51.53 -47.05 41.09
C SER A 150 50.57 -48.22 40.89
#